data_AF-A0A235I4X0-F1
#
_entry.id   AF-A0A235I4X0-F1
#
_cell.length_a   1.000
_cell.length_b   1.000
_cell.length_c   1.000
_cell.angle_alpha   90.00
_cell.angle_beta   90.00
_cell.angle_gamma   90.00
#
_symmetry.space_group_name_H-M   'P 1'
#
loop_
_entity.id
_entity.type
_entity.pdbx_description
1 polymer ?
#
loop_
_entity_poly.entity_id
_entity_poly.type
_entity_poly.pdbx_seq_one_letter_code
_entity_poly.pdbx_strand_id
1 'polypeptide(L)' 'MKIETITYKRVKNLGNFQSETMEVTAVLDQYDEPDRVSEQLRELVKNQLFPPTPAPISTESAETDNF' A
#
# COMPACT_ATOMS: atom_id res chain seq x y z
N MET A 1 -14.39 25.77 1.97
CA MET A 1 -14.46 24.77 3.07
C MET A 1 -13.03 24.36 3.38
N LYS A 2 -12.61 24.35 4.64
CA LYS A 2 -11.25 23.93 5.05
C LYS A 2 -11.32 22.47 5.49
N ILE A 3 -10.46 21.61 4.93
CA ILE A 3 -10.32 20.21 5.33
C ILE A 3 -9.15 20.13 6.30
N GLU A 4 -9.38 19.59 7.50
CA GLU A 4 -8.35 19.52 8.56
C GLU A 4 -7.87 18.09 8.81
N THR A 5 -8.65 17.10 8.39
CA THR A 5 -8.37 15.70 8.62
C THR A 5 -8.89 14.87 7.46
N ILE A 6 -8.09 13.90 7.01
CA ILE A 6 -8.49 12.91 6.02
C ILE A 6 -8.23 11.53 6.61
N THR A 7 -9.26 10.70 6.59
CA THR A 7 -9.17 9.29 6.99
C THR A 7 -9.42 8.42 5.76
N TYR A 8 -8.53 7.47 5.52
CA TYR A 8 -8.72 6.43 4.52
C TYR A 8 -8.81 5.07 5.21
N LYS A 9 -9.86 4.32 4.89
CA LYS A 9 -10.12 2.98 5.43
C LYS A 9 -10.30 1.98 4.29
N ARG A 10 -9.68 0.81 4.43
CA ARG A 10 -9.91 -0.31 3.52
C ARG A 10 -10.03 -1.63 4.28
N VAL A 11 -10.93 -2.47 3.79
CA VAL A 11 -11.14 -3.83 4.28
C VAL A 11 -10.70 -4.80 3.20
N LYS A 12 -9.87 -5.78 3.57
CA LYS A 12 -9.43 -6.89 2.74
C LYS A 12 -10.09 -8.16 3.27
N ASN A 13 -10.88 -8.82 2.42
CA ASN A 13 -11.48 -10.11 2.75
C ASN A 13 -10.44 -11.21 2.50
N LEU A 14 -10.15 -12.02 3.53
CA LEU A 14 -9.18 -13.12 3.44
C LEU A 14 -9.83 -14.48 3.14
N GLY A 15 -11.17 -14.52 3.11
CA GLY A 15 -11.92 -15.78 3.09
C GLY A 15 -12.05 -16.39 4.48
N ASN A 16 -12.75 -17.52 4.61
CA ASN A 16 -12.94 -18.24 5.89
C ASN A 16 -13.44 -17.37 7.05
N PHE A 17 -14.35 -16.42 6.77
CA PHE A 17 -14.88 -15.46 7.75
C PHE A 17 -13.81 -14.54 8.39
N GLN A 18 -12.64 -14.42 7.77
CA GLN A 18 -11.57 -13.53 8.20
C GLN A 18 -11.48 -12.30 7.30
N SER A 19 -11.26 -11.15 7.93
CA SER A 19 -10.96 -9.90 7.24
C SER A 19 -9.81 -9.19 7.94
N GLU A 20 -9.04 -8.46 7.14
CA GLU A 20 -8.00 -7.55 7.59
C GLU A 20 -8.47 -6.14 7.28
N THR A 21 -8.45 -5.25 8.28
CA THR A 21 -8.86 -3.85 8.11
C THR A 21 -7.69 -2.95 8.43
N MET A 22 -7.45 -1.96 7.57
CA MET A 22 -6.47 -0.91 7.83
C MET A 22 -7.13 0.45 7.66
N GLU A 23 -6.88 1.31 8.63
CA GLU A 23 -7.39 2.67 8.70
C GLU A 23 -6.21 3.60 9.01
N VAL A 24 -6.05 4.65 8.21
CA VAL A 24 -4.98 5.63 8.40
C VAL A 24 -5.59 7.02 8.31
N THR A 25 -5.16 7.89 9.21
CA THR A 25 -5.63 9.27 9.30
C THR A 25 -4.44 10.21 9.18
N ALA A 26 -4.59 11.26 8.37
CA ALA A 26 -3.67 12.39 8.29
C ALA A 26 -4.36 13.65 8.81
N VAL A 27 -3.60 14.46 9.53
CA VAL A 27 -3.97 15.83 9.91
C VAL A 27 -3.29 16.76 8.90
N LEU A 28 -4.03 17.72 8.36
CA LEU A 28 -3.56 18.59 7.29
C LEU A 28 -3.09 19.93 7.84
N ASP A 29 -1.92 20.36 7.39
CA ASP A 29 -1.43 21.72 7.58
C ASP A 29 -1.95 22.66 6.48
N GLN A 30 -1.73 23.96 6.66
CA GLN A 30 -2.25 25.00 5.75
C GLN A 30 -1.69 24.97 4.32
N TYR A 31 -0.64 24.18 4.09
CA TYR A 31 0.02 24.02 2.80
C TYR A 31 -0.24 22.66 2.17
N ASP A 32 -0.94 21.77 2.87
CA ASP A 32 -1.25 20.45 2.35
C ASP A 32 -2.39 20.54 1.34
N GLU A 33 -2.24 19.80 0.25
CA GLU A 33 -3.28 19.62 -0.75
C GLU A 33 -4.11 18.39 -0.39
N PRO A 34 -5.40 18.55 -0.02
CA PRO A 34 -6.24 17.45 0.44
C PRO A 34 -6.29 16.27 -0.53
N ASP A 35 -6.36 16.55 -1.83
CA ASP A 35 -6.44 15.53 -2.86
C ASP A 35 -5.16 14.67 -2.88
N ARG A 36 -3.99 15.32 -2.83
CA ARG A 36 -2.69 14.62 -2.79
C ARG A 36 -2.51 13.80 -1.52
N VAL A 37 -2.86 14.35 -0.36
CA VAL A 37 -2.79 13.61 0.92
C VAL A 37 -3.71 12.38 0.87
N SER A 38 -4.91 12.52 0.31
CA SER A 38 -5.85 11.41 0.16
C SER A 38 -5.30 10.28 -0.72
N GLU A 39 -4.61 10.63 -1.82
CA GLU A 39 -3.98 9.67 -2.71
C GLU A 39 -2.85 8.92 -2.01
N GLN A 40 -2.01 9.63 -1.26
CA GLN A 40 -0.93 9.03 -0.47
C GLN A 40 -1.46 8.05 0.58
N LEU A 41 -2.53 8.41 1.30
CA LEU A 41 -3.16 7.50 2.27
C LEU A 41 -3.70 6.25 1.59
N ARG A 42 -4.33 6.41 0.42
CA ARG A 42 -4.84 5.28 -0.38
C ARG A 42 -3.71 4.35 -0.83
N GLU A 43 -2.60 4.92 -1.33
CA GLU A 43 -1.44 4.15 -1.77
C GLU A 43 -0.77 3.41 -0.61
N LEU A 44 -0.60 4.08 0.53
CA LEU A 44 -0.05 3.48 1.74
C LEU A 44 -0.87 2.26 2.17
N VAL A 45 -2.19 2.43 2.31
CA VAL A 45 -3.08 1.34 2.71
C VAL A 45 -3.13 0.23 1.65
N LYS A 46 -3.09 0.59 0.35
CA LYS A 46 -3.02 -0.39 -0.73
C LYS A 46 -1.74 -1.22 -0.63
N ASN A 47 -0.58 -0.59 -0.48
CA ASN A 47 0.71 -1.27 -0.46
C ASN A 47 0.87 -2.16 0.77
N GLN A 48 0.28 -1.76 1.91
CA GLN A 48 0.29 -2.58 3.12
C GLN A 48 -0.63 -3.80 3.00
N LEU A 49 -1.87 -3.62 2.51
CA LEU A 49 -2.84 -4.72 2.39
C LEU A 49 -2.58 -5.62 1.18
N PHE A 50 -2.00 -5.09 0.11
CA PHE A 50 -1.75 -5.76 -1.18
C PHE A 50 -0.33 -5.43 -1.64
N PRO A 51 0.71 -5.96 -0.96
CA PRO A 51 2.09 -5.72 -1.35
C PRO A 51 2.32 -6.21 -2.78
N PRO A 52 3.10 -5.48 -3.60
CA PRO A 52 3.40 -5.92 -4.95
C PRO A 52 4.11 -7.27 -4.90
N THR A 53 3.65 -8.22 -5.70
CA THR A 53 4.33 -9.51 -5.85
C THR A 53 5.74 -9.23 -6.38
N PRO A 54 6.81 -9.69 -5.71
CA PRO A 54 8.15 -9.56 -6.25
C PRO A 54 8.19 -10.25 -7.63
N ALA A 55 8.75 -9.58 -8.63
CA ALA A 55 8.94 -10.18 -9.95
C ALA A 55 9.77 -11.46 -9.79
N PRO A 56 9.48 -12.53 -10.56
CA PRO A 56 10.28 -13.73 -10.52
C PRO A 56 11.73 -13.37 -10.85
N ILE A 57 12.63 -13.66 -9.93
CA ILE A 57 14.07 -13.54 -10.13
C ILE A 57 14.39 -14.58 -11.19
N SER A 58 14.71 -14.15 -12.41
CA SER A 58 15.24 -15.06 -13.43
C SER A 58 16.60 -15.54 -12.92
N THR A 59 16.61 -16.68 -12.23
CA THR A 59 17.84 -17.38 -11.89
C THR A 59 18.39 -17.95 -13.19
N GLU A 60 19.18 -17.14 -13.89
CA GLU A 60 20.04 -17.61 -14.97
C GLU A 60 21.06 -18.56 -14.33
N SER A 61 20.83 -19.85 -14.52
CA SER A 61 21.71 -20.93 -14.07
C SER A 61 23.09 -20.71 -14.65
N ALA A 62 24.02 -20.21 -13.83
CA ALA A 62 25.43 -20.29 -14.14
C ALA A 62 25.84 -21.78 -14.06
N GLU A 63 25.80 -22.46 -15.20
CA GLU A 63 26.48 -23.74 -15.38
C GLU A 63 27.98 -23.52 -15.13
N THR A 64 28.45 -24.01 -14.00
CA THR A 64 29.88 -24.23 -13.76
C THR A 64 30.38 -25.27 -14.76
N ASP A 65 31.00 -24.80 -15.83
CA ASP A 65 31.79 -25.62 -16.73
C ASP A 65 33.13 -25.96 -16.03
N ASN A 66 33.26 -27.20 -15.59
CA ASN A 66 34.52 -27.81 -15.15
C ASN A 66 35.12 -28.52 -16.36
N PHE A 67 36.27 -28.07 -16.87
CA PHE A 67 37.27 -28.95 -17.52
C PHE A 67 38.67 -28.33 -17.47
#